data_AF-K9XU01-F1
#
_entry.id   AF-K9XU01-F1
#
_cell.length_a   1.000
_cell.length_b   1.000
_cell.length_c   1.000
_cell.angle_alpha   90.00
_cell.angle_beta   90.00
_cell.angle_gamma   90.00
#
_symmetry.space_group_name_H-M   'P 1'
#
loop_
_entity.id
_entity.type
_entity.pdbx_description
1 polymer ?
#
loop_
_entity_poly.entity_id
_entity_poly.type
_entity_poly.pdbx_seq_one_letter_code
_entity_poly.pdbx_strand_id
1 'polypeptide(L)' 'MWSNCLNKPKFEQEQNVSFLGGTGTIKSRHQEANMWTYTVEMSMGLEPDFGRVGAETTIVLDEREIHEVLTSNYY' A
#
# COMPACT_ATOMS: atom_id res chain seq x y z
N MET A 1 -13.84 5.36 -31.35
CA MET A 1 -13.76 4.58 -30.10
C MET A 1 -12.76 5.30 -29.21
N TRP A 2 -13.20 5.92 -28.10
CA TRP A 2 -12.29 6.57 -27.18
C TRP A 2 -11.49 5.47 -26.47
N SER A 3 -10.17 5.45 -26.69
CA SER A 3 -9.29 4.62 -25.88
C SER A 3 -9.35 5.17 -24.46
N ASN A 4 -10.15 4.54 -23.59
CA ASN A 4 -9.99 4.67 -22.15
C ASN A 4 -8.59 4.14 -21.85
N CYS A 5 -7.59 5.01 -21.91
CA CYS A 5 -6.29 4.77 -21.32
C CYS A 5 -6.52 4.79 -19.80
N LEU A 6 -7.15 3.72 -19.29
CA LEU A 6 -7.14 3.36 -17.87
C LEU A 6 -5.66 3.38 -17.50
N ASN A 7 -5.25 4.44 -16.82
CA ASN A 7 -3.89 4.59 -16.33
C ASN A 7 -3.57 3.30 -15.60
N LYS A 8 -2.52 2.56 -15.97
CA LYS A 8 -2.25 1.28 -15.33
C LYS A 8 -1.91 1.53 -13.86
N PRO A 9 -2.34 0.66 -12.93
CA PRO A 9 -1.94 0.80 -11.53
C PRO A 9 -0.42 0.65 -11.43
N LYS A 10 0.22 1.51 -10.63
CA LYS A 10 1.66 1.44 -10.38
C LYS A 10 2.03 0.29 -9.46
N PHE A 11 1.13 -0.10 -8.54
CA PHE A 11 1.38 -1.15 -7.56
C PHE A 11 0.43 -2.33 -7.75
N GLU A 12 0.96 -3.53 -7.54
CA GLU A 12 0.20 -4.79 -7.62
C GLU A 12 -0.33 -5.21 -6.24
N GLN A 13 -1.35 -6.05 -6.25
CA GLN A 13 -1.83 -6.69 -5.02
C GLN A 13 -0.72 -7.54 -4.40
N GLU A 14 -0.65 -7.58 -3.08
CA GLU A 14 0.38 -8.26 -2.28
C GLU A 14 1.79 -7.69 -2.40
N GLN A 15 1.97 -6.59 -3.15
CA GLN A 15 3.25 -5.88 -3.21
C GLN A 15 3.54 -5.18 -1.87
N ASN A 16 4.79 -5.29 -1.40
CA ASN A 16 5.26 -4.52 -0.27
C ASN A 16 5.67 -3.11 -0.71
N VAL A 17 5.19 -2.11 0.02
CA VAL A 17 5.36 -0.69 -0.28
C VAL A 17 5.74 0.10 0.96
N SER A 18 6.29 1.30 0.75
CA SER A 18 6.58 2.28 1.80
C SER A 18 5.75 3.54 1.59
N PHE A 19 5.44 4.24 2.68
CA PHE A 19 4.68 5.50 2.67
C PHE A 19 5.02 6.30 3.94
N LEU A 20 4.50 7.52 4.06
CA LEU A 20 4.66 8.32 5.27
C LEU A 20 3.90 7.67 6.44
N GLY A 21 4.61 6.92 7.28
CA GLY A 21 4.04 6.18 8.41
C GLY A 21 4.61 4.77 8.57
N GLY A 22 5.30 4.24 7.55
CA GLY A 22 5.99 2.96 7.63
C GLY A 22 5.97 2.19 6.32
N THR A 23 5.99 0.87 6.44
CA THR A 23 5.83 -0.07 5.33
C THR A 23 4.57 -0.90 5.50
N GLY A 24 4.06 -1.43 4.39
CA GLY A 24 2.89 -2.28 4.40
C GLY A 24 2.71 -3.01 3.08
N THR A 25 1.65 -3.80 3.00
CA THR A 25 1.35 -4.66 1.85
C THR A 25 0.05 -4.19 1.19
N ILE A 26 0.06 -4.05 -0.14
CA ILE A 26 -1.16 -3.72 -0.90
C ILE A 26 -2.17 -4.88 -0.77
N LYS A 27 -3.37 -4.61 -0.27
CA LYS A 27 -4.47 -5.59 -0.20
C LYS A 27 -5.50 -5.41 -1.30
N SER A 28 -5.72 -4.18 -1.75
CA SER A 28 -6.62 -3.89 -2.85
C SER A 28 -6.25 -2.57 -3.53
N ARG A 29 -6.71 -2.41 -4.78
CA ARG A 29 -6.54 -1.21 -5.59
C ARG A 29 -7.89 -0.75 -6.12
N HIS A 30 -8.14 0.55 -6.08
CA HIS A 30 -9.35 1.15 -6.61
C HIS A 30 -8.97 2.32 -7.52
N GLN A 31 -9.55 2.36 -8.72
CA GLN A 31 -9.42 3.50 -9.61
C GLN A 31 -10.63 4.43 -9.43
N GLU A 32 -10.39 5.69 -9.11
CA GLU A 32 -11.42 6.73 -9.09
C GLU A 32 -11.05 7.82 -10.09
N ALA A 33 -11.91 7.99 -11.12
CA ALA A 33 -11.65 8.80 -12.30
C ALA A 33 -10.29 8.48 -12.95
N ASN A 34 -9.24 9.26 -12.62
CA ASN A 34 -7.89 9.14 -13.16
C ASN A 34 -6.82 8.95 -12.07
N MET A 35 -7.22 8.66 -10.83
CA MET A 35 -6.31 8.41 -9.70
C MET A 35 -6.48 7.00 -9.18
N TRP A 36 -5.37 6.39 -8.78
CA TRP A 36 -5.37 5.13 -8.05
C TRP A 36 -5.29 5.38 -6.56
N THR A 37 -6.11 4.64 -5.82
CA THR A 37 -6.01 4.50 -4.37
C THR A 37 -5.77 3.04 -4.02
N TYR A 38 -5.07 2.83 -2.93
CA TYR A 38 -4.66 1.50 -2.49
C TYR A 38 -5.00 1.31 -1.02
N THR A 39 -5.54 0.15 -0.70
CA THR A 39 -5.63 -0.29 0.70
C THR A 39 -4.32 -0.97 1.06
N VAL A 40 -3.63 -0.44 2.06
CA VAL A 40 -2.35 -0.94 2.55
C VAL A 40 -2.54 -1.49 3.96
N GLU A 41 -2.17 -2.74 4.16
CA GLU A 41 -2.11 -3.38 5.48
C GLU A 41 -0.72 -3.20 6.05
N MET A 42 -0.63 -2.54 7.20
CA MET A 42 0.66 -2.32 7.86
C MET A 42 1.10 -3.58 8.59
N SER A 43 2.39 -3.90 8.52
CA SER A 43 2.96 -4.98 9.31
C SER A 43 2.79 -4.67 10.80
N MET A 44 2.25 -5.60 11.57
CA MET A 44 2.25 -5.49 13.02
C MET A 44 3.69 -5.44 13.52
N GLY A 45 4.03 -4.40 14.28
CA GLY A 45 5.18 -4.50 15.20
C GLY A 45 4.93 -5.57 16.26
N LEU A 46 5.93 -5.85 17.09
CA LEU A 46 5.76 -6.78 18.22
C LEU A 46 4.51 -6.36 19.02
N GLU A 47 3.54 -7.28 19.16
CA GLU A 47 2.33 -7.01 19.96
C GLU A 47 2.75 -6.54 21.36
N PRO A 48 2.25 -5.39 21.84
CA PRO A 48 2.55 -4.96 23.19
C PRO A 48 1.97 -5.95 24.20
N ASP A 49 2.71 -6.19 25.29
CA ASP A 49 2.42 -7.20 26.33
C ASP A 49 0.97 -7.18 26.83
N PHE A 50 0.33 -5.99 26.86
CA PHE A 50 -1.10 -5.81 27.10
C PHE A 50 -1.65 -4.58 26.35
N GLY A 51 -2.94 -4.63 25.97
CA GLY A 51 -3.77 -3.43 25.77
C GLY A 51 -4.08 -2.99 24.33
N ARG A 52 -3.74 -3.77 23.30
CA ARG A 52 -4.18 -3.49 21.92
C ARG A 52 -5.23 -4.50 21.48
N VAL A 53 -6.48 -4.07 21.34
CA VAL A 53 -7.57 -4.87 20.76
C VAL A 53 -7.69 -4.47 19.28
N GLY A 54 -7.16 -5.30 18.39
CA GLY A 54 -7.20 -5.10 16.94
C GLY A 54 -5.88 -5.49 16.28
N ALA A 55 -5.90 -6.59 15.52
CA ALA A 55 -4.72 -7.22 14.95
C ALA A 55 -4.14 -6.42 13.77
N GLU A 56 -4.94 -5.99 12.81
CA GLU A 56 -4.39 -5.44 11.55
C GLU A 56 -4.86 -4.00 11.36
N THR A 57 -3.95 -3.08 11.02
CA THR A 57 -4.31 -1.70 10.67
C THR A 57 -4.22 -1.55 9.16
N THR A 58 -5.37 -1.37 8.52
CA THR A 58 -5.45 -1.01 7.10
C THR A 58 -5.59 0.51 6.96
N ILE A 59 -4.90 1.06 5.96
CA ILE A 59 -4.99 2.47 5.57
C ILE A 59 -5.30 2.56 4.08
N VAL A 60 -6.04 3.59 3.68
CA VAL A 60 -6.26 3.92 2.27
C VAL A 60 -5.34 5.08 1.92
N LEU A 61 -4.53 4.91 0.87
CA LEU A 61 -3.54 5.88 0.40
C LEU A 61 -3.70 6.16 -1.09
N ASP A 62 -3.44 7.40 -1.49
CA ASP A 62 -3.31 7.78 -2.89
C ASP A 62 -1.99 7.22 -3.47
N GLU A 63 -1.98 6.90 -4.77
CA GLU A 63 -0.79 6.39 -5.49
C GLU A 63 0.47 7.25 -5.28
N ARG A 64 0.32 8.55 -5.09
CA ARG A 64 1.42 9.51 -4.88
C ARG A 64 2.02 9.43 -3.48
N GLU A 65 1.30 8.89 -2.52
CA GLU A 65 1.73 8.71 -1.13
C GLU A 65 2.54 7.43 -0.93
N ILE A 66 2.62 6.59 -1.97
CA ILE A 66 3.23 5.25 -1.93
C ILE A 66 4.51 5.22 -2.77
N HIS A 67 5.53 4.55 -2.24
CA HIS A 67 6.84 4.34 -2.86
C HIS A 67 7.23 2.87 -2.82
N GLU A 68 7.98 2.42 -3.82
CA GLU A 68 8.56 1.07 -3.84
C GLU A 68 9.56 0.90 -2.70
N VAL A 69 9.56 -0.27 -2.06
CA VAL A 69 10.61 -0.59 -1.08
C VAL A 69 11.89 -0.92 -1.84
N LEU A 70 12.91 -0.08 -1.68
CA LEU A 70 14.24 -0.34 -2.23
C LEU A 70 14.92 -1.43 -1.40
N THR A 71 14.87 -2.68 -1.86
CA THR A 71 15.75 -3.72 -1.33
C THR A 71 17.16 -3.43 -1.83
N SER A 72 17.98 -2.79 -0.99
CA SER A 72 19.40 -2.68 -1.29
C SER A 72 20.03 -4.06 -1.21
N ASN A 73 20.12 -4.74 -2.36
CA ASN A 73 20.89 -5.97 -2.50
C ASN A 73 22.38 -5.60 -2.47
N TYR A 74 22.93 -5.41 -1.27
CA TYR A 74 24.38 -5.33 -1.09
C TYR A 74 24.95 -6.75 -1.17
N TYR A 75 25.65 -7.04 -2.27
CA TYR A 75 26.56 -8.19 -2.42
C TYR A 75 27.96 -7.82 -1.91
#